data_AF-A0A946HZF3-F1
#
_entry.id   AF-A0A946HZF3-F1
#
_cell.length_a   1.000
_cell.length_b   1.000
_cell.length_c   1.000
_cell.angle_alpha   90.00
_cell.angle_beta   90.00
_cell.angle_gamma   90.00
#
_symmetry.space_group_name_H-M   'P 1'
#
loop_
_entity.id
_entity.type
_entity.pdbx_description
1 polymer ?
#
loop_
_entity_poly.entity_id
_entity_poly.type
_entity_poly.pdbx_seq_one_letter_code
_entity_poly.pdbx_strand_id
1 'polypeptide(L)'
;MIEGNPLLALERQENVETPPALWIQGREDEIHNYRDPDAELDLNEPERFAQRYREAGGTIAVHYVDQADRAAASYGPLVAFFAEHLL
;
A
#
# COMPACT_ATOMS: atom_id res chain seq x y z
N MET A 1 -13.53 -6.84 -13.07
CA MET A 1 -13.83 -5.64 -12.26
C MET A 1 -12.71 -4.64 -12.50
N ILE A 2 -12.78 -3.84 -13.58
CA ILE A 2 -11.71 -2.87 -13.93
C ILE A 2 -11.99 -1.49 -13.33
N GLU A 3 -13.26 -1.08 -13.32
CA GLU A 3 -13.65 0.29 -12.93
C GLU A 3 -13.56 0.56 -11.42
N GLY A 4 -13.34 -0.45 -10.57
CA GLY A 4 -13.23 -0.30 -9.12
C GLY A 4 -11.80 -0.47 -8.57
N ASN A 5 -10.77 -0.39 -9.40
CA ASN A 5 -9.39 -0.57 -8.96
C ASN A 5 -8.83 0.74 -8.36
N PRO A 6 -8.50 0.78 -7.04
CA PRO A 6 -8.01 1.99 -6.40
C PRO A 6 -6.64 2.44 -6.94
N LEU A 7 -5.81 1.51 -7.42
CA LEU A 7 -4.55 1.86 -8.07
C LEU A 7 -4.81 2.61 -9.38
N LEU A 8 -5.76 2.15 -10.18
CA LEU A 8 -6.09 2.77 -11.46
C LEU A 8 -6.62 4.20 -11.29
N ALA A 9 -7.40 4.46 -10.23
CA ALA A 9 -7.85 5.81 -9.90
C ALA A 9 -6.66 6.76 -9.61
N LEU A 10 -5.65 6.27 -8.87
CA LEU A 10 -4.42 7.02 -8.63
C LEU A 10 -3.59 7.20 -9.91
N GLU A 11 -3.45 6.16 -10.72
CA GLU A 11 -2.70 6.21 -11.98
C GLU A 11 -3.31 7.20 -12.99
N ARG A 12 -4.65 7.35 -12.96
CA ARG A 12 -5.40 8.32 -13.76
C ARG A 12 -5.46 9.72 -13.17
N GLN A 13 -4.85 9.92 -12.00
CA GLN A 13 -4.89 11.20 -11.27
C GLN A 13 -6.33 11.68 -11.02
N GLU A 14 -7.23 10.73 -10.77
CA GLU A 14 -8.59 11.06 -10.38
C GLU A 14 -8.59 11.80 -9.04
N ASN A 15 -9.60 12.65 -8.80
CA ASN A 15 -9.71 13.37 -7.55
C ASN A 15 -10.15 12.41 -6.43
N VAL A 16 -9.18 11.88 -5.69
CA VAL A 16 -9.37 10.90 -4.61
C VAL A 16 -8.89 11.46 -3.27
N GLU A 17 -9.59 11.10 -2.19
CA GLU A 17 -9.14 11.41 -0.84
C GLU A 17 -7.94 10.54 -0.46
N THR A 18 -6.90 11.18 0.07
CA THR A 18 -5.63 10.52 0.45
C THR A 18 -5.28 10.73 1.92
N PRO A 19 -6.10 10.23 2.88
CA PRO A 19 -5.79 10.31 4.31
C PRO A 19 -4.45 9.63 4.66
N PRO A 20 -3.90 9.83 5.87
CA PRO A 20 -2.79 9.00 6.33
C PRO A 20 -3.12 7.51 6.14
N ALA A 21 -2.19 6.75 5.57
CA ALA A 21 -2.38 5.35 5.23
C ALA A 21 -1.19 4.47 5.65
N LEU A 22 -1.47 3.20 5.92
CA LEU A 22 -0.48 2.17 6.22
C LEU A 22 -0.78 0.93 5.37
N TRP A 23 0.21 0.49 4.58
CA TRP A 23 0.20 -0.80 3.89
C TRP A 23 1.11 -1.78 4.62
N ILE A 24 0.58 -2.94 5.02
CA ILE A 24 1.38 -4.01 5.64
C ILE A 24 1.54 -5.16 4.64
N GLN A 25 2.79 -5.38 4.24
CA GLN A 25 3.16 -6.36 3.23
C GLN A 25 3.98 -7.50 3.85
N GLY A 26 3.66 -8.75 3.53
CA GLY A 26 4.56 -9.86 3.82
C GLY A 26 5.74 -9.87 2.84
N ARG A 27 6.97 -10.06 3.32
CA ARG A 27 8.18 -10.07 2.47
C ARG A 27 8.16 -11.14 1.38
N GLU A 28 7.66 -12.32 1.70
CA GLU A 28 7.59 -13.48 0.80
C GLU A 28 6.13 -13.80 0.39
N ASP A 29 5.29 -12.77 0.27
CA ASP A 29 3.91 -12.94 -0.21
C ASP A 29 3.90 -13.18 -1.73
N GLU A 30 3.80 -14.45 -2.13
CA GLU A 30 3.78 -14.86 -3.55
C GLU A 30 2.54 -14.38 -4.33
N ILE A 31 1.49 -13.93 -3.62
CA ILE A 31 0.21 -13.57 -4.23
C ILE A 31 0.12 -12.05 -4.45
N HIS A 32 0.48 -11.26 -3.45
CA HIS A 32 0.25 -9.80 -3.45
C HIS A 32 1.53 -8.97 -3.61
N ASN A 33 2.72 -9.58 -3.55
CA ASN A 33 3.98 -8.90 -3.85
C ASN A 33 4.40 -9.16 -5.31
N TYR A 34 3.47 -8.96 -6.25
CA TYR A 34 3.71 -9.25 -7.66
C TYR A 34 4.20 -8.02 -8.44
N ARG A 35 4.88 -8.31 -9.54
CA ARG A 35 5.25 -7.32 -10.56
C ARG A 35 4.22 -7.33 -11.68
N ASP A 36 3.72 -6.15 -12.01
CA ASP A 36 2.85 -5.95 -13.17
C ASP A 36 3.74 -5.62 -14.39
N PRO A 37 3.80 -6.50 -15.42
CA PRO A 37 4.66 -6.28 -16.58
C PRO A 37 4.21 -5.10 -17.44
N ASP A 38 2.95 -4.67 -17.32
CA ASP A 38 2.39 -3.57 -18.08
C ASP A 38 2.48 -2.23 -17.32
N ALA A 39 2.96 -2.25 -16.07
CA ALA A 39 3.15 -1.04 -15.28
C ALA A 39 4.35 -0.21 -15.76
N GLU A 40 4.17 1.11 -15.76
CA GLU A 40 5.23 2.06 -16.12
C GLU A 40 6.40 2.06 -15.11
N LEU A 41 6.09 1.76 -13.85
CA LEU A 41 7.06 1.76 -12.75
C LEU A 41 7.64 0.36 -12.57
N ASP A 42 8.97 0.28 -12.46
CA ASP A 42 9.71 -0.93 -12.11
C ASP A 42 9.61 -1.21 -10.60
N LEU A 43 8.38 -1.46 -10.13
CA LEU A 43 8.05 -1.69 -8.73
C LEU A 43 6.98 -2.78 -8.61
N ASN A 44 7.03 -3.53 -7.51
CA ASN A 44 5.94 -4.43 -7.15
C ASN A 44 4.73 -3.63 -6.63
N GLU A 45 3.56 -4.26 -6.63
CA GLU A 45 2.28 -3.62 -6.31
C GLU A 45 2.30 -2.73 -5.05
N PRO A 46 2.84 -3.15 -3.88
CA PRO A 46 2.83 -2.33 -2.67
C PRO A 46 3.58 -0.99 -2.82
N GLU A 47 4.78 -1.04 -3.39
CA GLU A 47 5.59 0.16 -3.62
C GLU A 47 5.03 1.01 -4.76
N ARG A 48 4.50 0.37 -5.80
CA ARG A 48 3.83 1.08 -6.91
C ARG A 48 2.63 1.88 -6.38
N PHE A 49 1.75 1.23 -5.60
CA PHE A 49 0.62 1.91 -4.99
C PHE A 49 1.08 3.04 -4.08
N ALA A 50 2.07 2.79 -3.21
CA ALA A 50 2.58 3.80 -2.30
C ALA A 50 3.18 5.00 -3.02
N GLN A 51 3.89 4.78 -4.14
CA GLN A 51 4.41 5.87 -4.97
C GLN A 51 3.26 6.70 -5.57
N ARG A 52 2.28 6.07 -6.22
CA ARG A 52 1.13 6.78 -6.82
C ARG A 52 0.30 7.54 -5.76
N TYR A 53 0.16 6.98 -4.56
CA TYR A 53 -0.50 7.64 -3.43
C TYR A 53 0.22 8.91 -2.99
N ARG A 54 1.56 8.88 -2.93
CA ARG A 54 2.39 10.05 -2.60
C ARG A 54 2.35 11.10 -3.71
N GLU A 55 2.35 10.68 -4.97
CA GLU A 55 2.18 11.58 -6.12
C GLU A 55 0.83 12.29 -6.11
N ALA A 56 -0.22 11.63 -5.60
CA ALA A 56 -1.54 12.23 -5.35
C ALA A 56 -1.59 13.12 -4.08
N GLY A 57 -0.44 13.41 -3.45
CA GLY A 57 -0.34 14.28 -2.27
C GLY A 57 -0.59 13.60 -0.92
N GLY A 58 -0.82 12.27 -0.92
CA GLY A 58 -1.07 11.49 0.28
C GLY A 58 0.19 11.12 1.06
N THR A 59 0.01 10.73 2.33
CA THR A 59 1.06 10.12 3.14
C THR A 59 0.74 8.66 3.38
N ILE A 60 1.64 7.77 2.96
CA ILE A 60 1.51 6.33 3.15
C ILE A 60 2.83 5.70 3.59
N ALA A 61 2.77 4.84 4.62
CA ALA A 61 3.85 3.98 5.05
C ALA A 61 3.67 2.57 4.48
N VAL A 62 4.75 1.95 4.00
CA VAL A 62 4.77 0.52 3.62
C VAL A 62 5.64 -0.22 4.64
N HIS A 63 5.03 -1.13 5.38
CA HIS A 63 5.72 -1.92 6.39
C HIS A 63 5.79 -3.39 5.97
N TYR A 64 7.02 -3.87 5.81
CA TYR A 64 7.28 -5.27 5.50
C TYR A 64 7.43 -6.09 6.78
N VAL A 65 6.64 -7.16 6.89
CA VAL A 65 6.68 -8.14 7.97
C VAL A 65 7.03 -9.52 7.45
N ASP A 66 7.41 -10.42 8.36
CA ASP A 66 7.54 -11.84 8.02
C ASP A 66 6.17 -12.37 7.55
N GLN A 67 6.16 -13.06 6.42
CA GLN A 67 4.93 -13.64 5.87
C GLN A 67 4.41 -14.78 6.74
N ALA A 68 5.31 -15.58 7.35
CA ALA A 68 4.94 -16.74 8.16
C ALA A 68 4.13 -16.35 9.40
N ASP A 69 4.39 -15.17 9.95
CA ASP A 69 3.70 -14.62 11.13
C ASP A 69 3.03 -13.26 10.84
N ARG A 70 2.60 -13.05 9.59
CA ARG A 70 2.11 -11.74 9.13
C ARG A 70 1.02 -11.18 10.04
N ALA A 71 0.10 -12.01 10.50
CA ALA A 71 -1.01 -11.57 11.34
C ALA A 71 -0.52 -10.96 12.65
N ALA A 72 0.32 -11.67 13.42
CA ALA A 72 0.81 -11.16 14.70
C ALA A 72 1.80 -9.99 14.50
N ALA A 73 2.68 -10.11 13.51
CA ALA A 73 3.65 -9.07 13.17
C ALA A 73 3.00 -7.75 12.71
N SER A 74 1.74 -7.79 12.24
CA SER A 74 0.99 -6.59 11.83
C SER A 74 0.49 -5.74 13.00
N TYR A 75 0.28 -6.33 14.20
CA TYR A 75 -0.39 -5.63 15.29
C TYR A 75 0.38 -4.42 15.81
N GLY A 76 1.71 -4.55 15.99
CA GLY A 76 2.55 -3.45 16.47
C GLY A 76 2.47 -2.22 15.55
N PRO A 77 2.75 -2.36 14.24
CA PRO A 77 2.60 -1.28 13.27
C PRO A 77 1.19 -0.67 13.22
N LEU A 78 0.13 -1.50 13.26
CA LEU A 78 -1.25 -1.00 13.26
C LEU A 78 -1.55 -0.15 14.51
N VAL A 79 -1.17 -0.64 15.69
CA VAL A 79 -1.38 0.09 16.95
C VAL A 79 -0.61 1.41 16.94
N ALA A 80 0.65 1.41 16.50
CA ALA A 80 1.45 2.63 16.40
C ALA A 80 0.81 3.66 15.45
N PHE A 81 0.38 3.21 14.27
CA PHE A 81 -0.28 4.06 13.28
C PHE A 81 -1.58 4.68 13.81
N PHE A 82 -2.43 3.88 14.46
CA PHE A 82 -3.66 4.41 15.04
C PHE A 82 -3.39 5.33 16.24
N ALA A 83 -2.37 5.07 17.05
CA ALA A 83 -1.99 5.95 18.14
C ALA A 83 -1.47 7.31 17.64
N GLU A 84 -0.83 7.36 16.47
CA GLU A 84 -0.36 8.61 15.87
C GLU A 84 -1.48 9.43 15.22
N HIS A 85 -2.48 8.77 14.63
CA HIS A 85 -3.45 9.44 13.76
C HIS A 85 -4.90 9.49 14.28
N LEU A 86 -5.27 8.69 15.29
CA LEU A 86 -6.65 8.60 15.80
C LEU A 86 -6.80 8.86 17.29
N LEU A 87 -5.71 8.83 18.07
CA LEU A 87 -5.71 9.12 19.51
C LEU A 87 -5.14 10.52 19.77
#